data_AF-A0A7K2NHA8-F1
#
_entry.id   AF-A0A7K2NHA8-F1
#
_cell.length_a   1.000
_cell.length_b   1.000
_cell.length_c   1.000
_cell.angle_alpha   90.00
_cell.angle_beta   90.00
_cell.angle_gamma   90.00
#
_symmetry.space_group_name_H-M   'P 1'
#
loop_
_entity.id
_entity.type
_entity.pdbx_description
1 polymer ?
#
loop_
_entity_poly.entity_id
_entity_poly.type
_entity_poly.pdbx_seq_one_letter_code
_entity_poly.pdbx_strand_id
1 'polypeptide(L)'
;MSGAPGISVSYHTVGEAANDLRNAAGAIERELDDLQKYVAQVTEKWHGEGQTAYQQVQKPWSDTTRDLGDKLRSIASLLDDSVDGYRDTDRRAARGFGN
;
A
#
# COMPACT_ATOMS: atom_id res chain seq x y z
N MET A 1 20.52 -6.28 -31.74
CA MET A 1 19.37 -5.35 -31.73
C MET A 1 19.22 -4.88 -30.30
N SER A 2 19.60 -3.62 -30.01
CA SER A 2 19.44 -3.04 -28.68
C SER A 2 17.96 -2.99 -28.33
N GLY A 3 17.59 -3.52 -27.15
CA GLY A 3 16.23 -3.38 -26.62
C GLY A 3 15.79 -1.92 -26.67
N ALA A 4 14.55 -1.69 -27.08
CA ALA A 4 14.04 -0.35 -27.33
C ALA A 4 14.21 0.53 -26.07
N PRO A 5 14.84 1.72 -26.18
CA PRO A 5 15.16 2.57 -25.03
C PRO A 5 13.93 2.94 -24.17
N GLY A 6 12.73 2.99 -24.77
CA GLY A 6 11.48 3.24 -24.04
C GLY A 6 11.05 2.10 -23.10
N ILE A 7 11.40 0.85 -23.41
CA ILE A 7 11.03 -0.32 -22.59
C ILE A 7 11.83 -0.31 -21.28
N SER A 8 13.15 -0.05 -21.34
CA SER A 8 14.02 0.02 -20.16
C SER A 8 13.64 1.17 -19.22
N VAL A 9 13.25 2.33 -19.78
CA VAL A 9 12.79 3.48 -18.99
C VAL A 9 11.49 3.13 -18.27
N SER A 10 10.53 2.50 -18.96
CA SER A 10 9.26 2.10 -18.34
C SER A 10 9.44 1.13 -17.18
N TYR A 11 10.36 0.15 -17.28
CA TYR A 11 10.65 -0.77 -16.18
C TYR A 11 11.17 -0.07 -14.92
N HIS A 12 12.11 0.85 -15.10
CA HIS A 12 12.69 1.59 -14.00
C HIS A 12 11.63 2.43 -13.29
N THR A 13 10.81 3.15 -14.07
CA THR A 13 9.74 4.00 -13.53
C THR A 13 8.64 3.21 -12.81
N VAL A 14 8.24 2.03 -13.31
CA VAL A 14 7.22 1.21 -12.63
C VAL A 14 7.79 0.59 -11.35
N GLY A 15 9.05 0.12 -11.36
CA GLY A 15 9.70 -0.40 -10.16
C GLY A 15 9.88 0.66 -9.07
N GLU A 16 10.22 1.90 -9.45
CA GLU A 16 10.27 3.04 -8.54
C GLU A 16 8.89 3.37 -7.97
N ALA A 17 7.85 3.45 -8.81
CA ALA A 17 6.49 3.70 -8.35
C ALA A 17 5.99 2.64 -7.36
N ALA A 18 6.33 1.36 -7.58
CA ALA A 18 6.01 0.28 -6.64
C ALA A 18 6.73 0.42 -5.30
N ASN A 19 8.01 0.83 -5.31
CA ASN A 19 8.75 1.14 -4.09
C ASN A 19 8.14 2.33 -3.33
N ASP A 20 7.80 3.40 -4.03
CA ASP A 20 7.19 4.59 -3.44
C ASP A 20 5.84 4.27 -2.81
N LEU A 21 5.01 3.43 -3.45
CA LEU A 21 3.75 3.00 -2.87
C LEU A 21 3.93 2.12 -1.63
N ARG A 22 4.91 1.21 -1.61
CA ARG A 22 5.22 0.42 -0.41
C ARG A 22 5.67 1.31 0.75
N ASN A 23 6.50 2.31 0.46
CA ASN A 23 6.94 3.29 1.45
C ASN A 23 5.77 4.13 1.96
N ALA A 24 4.90 4.60 1.07
CA ALA A 24 3.70 5.36 1.42
C ALA A 24 2.72 4.51 2.25
N ALA A 25 2.51 3.24 1.90
CA ALA A 25 1.68 2.32 2.66
C ALA A 25 2.21 2.12 4.08
N GLY A 26 3.51 1.85 4.23
CA GLY A 26 4.15 1.72 5.55
C GLY A 26 4.20 3.03 6.35
N ALA A 27 4.18 4.20 5.70
CA ALA A 27 4.01 5.48 6.38
C ALA A 27 2.58 5.64 6.91
N ILE A 28 1.57 5.34 6.09
CA ILE A 28 0.16 5.43 6.48
C ILE A 28 -0.16 4.45 7.63
N GLU A 29 0.35 3.21 7.58
CA GLU A 29 0.18 2.24 8.65
C GLU A 29 0.74 2.77 9.99
N ARG A 30 1.91 3.42 9.97
CA ARG A 30 2.50 4.04 11.17
C ARG A 30 1.67 5.20 11.71
N GLU A 31 1.23 6.11 10.84
CA GLU A 31 0.39 7.24 11.23
C GLU A 31 -0.94 6.78 11.86
N LEU A 32 -1.54 5.71 11.32
CA LEU A 32 -2.76 5.12 11.87
C LEU A 32 -2.54 4.49 13.26
N ASP A 33 -1.43 3.77 13.44
CA ASP A 33 -1.03 3.20 14.72
C ASP A 33 -0.80 4.28 15.79
N ASP A 34 -0.13 5.37 15.42
CA ASP A 34 0.15 6.48 16.33
C ASP A 34 -1.12 7.24 16.69
N LEU A 35 -2.02 7.43 15.73
CA LEU A 35 -3.33 8.03 15.97
C LEU A 35 -4.19 7.15 16.88
N GLN A 36 -4.15 5.81 16.71
CA GLN A 36 -4.83 4.88 17.62
C GLN A 36 -4.31 4.99 19.06
N LYS A 37 -2.99 5.08 19.25
CA LYS A 37 -2.38 5.28 20.59
C LYS A 37 -2.83 6.60 21.21
N TYR A 38 -2.85 7.67 20.42
CA TYR A 38 -3.30 8.98 20.89
C TYR A 38 -4.78 8.94 21.32
N VAL A 39 -5.65 8.32 20.51
CA VAL A 39 -7.07 8.13 20.87
C VAL A 39 -7.20 7.36 22.18
N ALA A 40 -6.44 6.28 22.37
CA ALA A 40 -6.46 5.51 23.61
C ALA A 40 -6.02 6.32 24.84
N GLN A 41 -4.99 7.17 24.71
CA GLN A 41 -4.53 8.06 25.79
C GLN A 41 -5.56 9.14 26.14
N VAL A 42 -6.23 9.70 25.14
CA VAL A 42 -7.27 10.72 25.38
C VAL A 42 -8.47 10.11 26.10
N THR A 43 -8.80 8.86 25.82
CA THR A 43 -9.99 8.21 26.37
C THR A 43 -9.77 7.63 27.76
N GLU A 44 -8.53 7.33 28.16
CA GLU A 44 -8.18 7.05 29.56
C GLU A 44 -8.64 8.17 30.50
N LYS A 45 -8.57 9.43 30.06
CA LYS A 45 -9.00 10.60 30.85
C LYS A 45 -10.51 10.73 31.02
N TRP A 46 -11.32 9.96 30.29
CA TRP A 46 -12.79 10.01 30.31
C TRP A 46 -13.44 8.95 31.22
N HIS A 47 -12.66 8.30 32.10
CA HIS A 47 -13.16 7.29 33.05
C HIS A 47 -14.25 7.86 33.99
N GLY A 48 -15.42 7.21 34.01
CA GLY A 48 -16.56 7.56 34.86
C GLY A 48 -17.87 7.73 34.07
N GLU A 49 -17.92 8.71 33.15
CA GLU A 49 -19.13 9.05 32.37
C GLU A 49 -18.97 8.79 30.85
N GLY A 50 -17.73 8.65 30.34
CA GLY A 50 -17.44 8.59 28.90
C GLY A 50 -17.26 7.20 28.29
N GLN A 51 -17.49 6.11 29.04
CA GLN A 51 -17.19 4.75 28.60
C GLN A 51 -17.99 4.33 27.34
N THR A 52 -19.24 4.77 27.23
CA THR A 52 -20.08 4.54 26.03
C THR A 52 -19.56 5.33 24.83
N ALA A 53 -19.11 6.57 25.03
CA ALA A 53 -18.55 7.41 23.97
C ALA A 53 -17.24 6.81 23.42
N TYR A 54 -16.40 6.25 24.29
CA TYR A 54 -15.18 5.55 23.85
C TYR A 54 -15.49 4.36 22.94
N GLN A 55 -16.42 3.48 23.35
CA GLN A 55 -16.80 2.32 22.54
C GLN A 55 -17.38 2.71 21.18
N GLN A 56 -18.11 3.83 21.12
CA GLN A 56 -18.68 4.35 19.87
C GLN A 56 -17.61 4.82 18.88
N VAL A 57 -16.47 5.32 19.35
CA VAL A 57 -15.39 5.82 18.47
C VAL A 57 -14.37 4.73 18.17
N GLN A 58 -14.09 3.83 19.12
CA GLN A 58 -13.08 2.78 18.99
C GLN A 58 -13.37 1.82 17.82
N LYS A 59 -14.62 1.37 17.69
CA LYS A 59 -14.97 0.35 16.69
C LYS A 59 -14.91 0.89 15.26
N PRO A 60 -15.57 2.02 14.90
CA PRO A 60 -15.45 2.60 13.57
C PRO A 60 -14.01 2.97 13.21
N TRP A 61 -13.23 3.41 14.21
CA TRP A 61 -11.82 3.74 14.04
C TRP A 61 -10.99 2.51 13.60
N SER A 62 -11.11 1.42 14.35
CA SER A 62 -10.42 0.17 14.05
C SER A 62 -10.85 -0.39 12.70
N ASP A 63 -12.15 -0.34 12.39
CA ASP A 63 -12.70 -0.83 11.13
C ASP A 63 -12.14 -0.02 9.94
N THR A 64 -12.09 1.32 10.05
CA THR A 64 -11.57 2.22 9.00
C THR A 64 -10.07 2.05 8.78
N THR A 65 -9.31 1.94 9.87
CA THR A 65 -7.85 1.73 9.83
C THR A 65 -7.50 0.44 9.12
N ARG A 66 -8.24 -0.64 9.41
CA ARG A 66 -8.06 -1.93 8.76
C ARG A 66 -8.38 -1.87 7.26
N ASP A 67 -9.50 -1.28 6.90
CA ASP A 67 -9.93 -1.14 5.50
C ASP A 67 -8.91 -0.33 4.66
N LEU A 68 -8.36 0.75 5.22
CA LEU A 68 -7.33 1.54 4.56
C LEU A 68 -6.04 0.73 4.35
N GLY A 69 -5.59 -0.01 5.36
CA GLY A 69 -4.44 -0.90 5.24
C GLY A 69 -4.64 -1.98 4.18
N ASP A 70 -5.82 -2.61 4.13
CA ASP A 70 -6.16 -3.63 3.14
C ASP A 70 -6.16 -3.07 1.71
N LYS A 71 -6.70 -1.86 1.52
CA LYS A 71 -6.68 -1.17 0.21
C LYS A 71 -5.25 -0.85 -0.25
N LEU A 72 -4.40 -0.34 0.64
CA LEU A 72 -3.02 -0.01 0.30
C LEU A 72 -2.22 -1.27 -0.10
N ARG A 73 -2.39 -2.38 0.65
CA ARG A 73 -1.80 -3.67 0.29
C ARG A 73 -2.29 -4.19 -1.06
N SER A 74 -3.58 -4.03 -1.35
CA SER A 74 -4.17 -4.41 -2.64
C SER A 74 -3.56 -3.62 -3.80
N ILE A 75 -3.44 -2.30 -3.66
CA ILE A 75 -2.82 -1.45 -4.70
C ILE A 75 -1.34 -1.83 -4.90
N ALA A 76 -0.60 -2.08 -3.82
CA ALA A 76 0.79 -2.54 -3.91
C ALA A 76 0.90 -3.87 -4.68
N SER A 77 0.02 -4.85 -4.40
CA SER A 77 -0.02 -6.13 -5.14
C SER A 77 -0.30 -5.94 -6.62
N LEU A 78 -1.26 -5.08 -6.98
CA LEU A 78 -1.60 -4.81 -8.38
C LEU A 78 -0.44 -4.18 -9.17
N LEU A 79 0.40 -3.38 -8.50
CA LEU A 79 1.59 -2.81 -9.11
C LEU A 79 2.69 -3.85 -9.29
N ASP A 80 2.93 -4.72 -8.31
CA ASP A 80 3.88 -5.82 -8.42
C ASP A 80 3.46 -6.78 -9.57
N ASP A 81 2.17 -7.14 -9.64
CA ASP A 81 1.61 -7.96 -10.73
C ASP A 81 1.80 -7.29 -12.10
N SER A 82 1.67 -5.96 -12.16
CA SER A 82 1.91 -5.21 -13.39
C SER A 82 3.37 -5.28 -13.82
N VAL A 83 4.33 -5.16 -12.88
CA VAL A 83 5.78 -5.32 -13.16
C VAL A 83 6.08 -6.73 -13.69
N ASP A 84 5.51 -7.76 -13.08
CA ASP A 84 5.75 -9.15 -13.48
C ASP A 84 5.08 -9.50 -14.81
N GLY A 85 3.89 -8.96 -15.09
CA GLY A 85 3.22 -9.07 -16.38
C GLY A 85 4.04 -8.51 -17.55
N TYR A 86 4.75 -7.40 -17.32
CA TYR A 86 5.68 -6.85 -18.31
C TYR A 86 6.88 -7.78 -18.57
N ARG A 87 7.47 -8.36 -17.50
CA ARG A 87 8.61 -9.30 -17.61
C ARG A 87 8.27 -10.55 -18.43
N ASP A 88 7.09 -11.12 -18.23
CA ASP A 88 6.71 -12.33 -18.95
C ASP A 88 6.37 -12.04 -20.42
N THR A 89 5.75 -10.88 -20.68
CA THR A 89 5.48 -10.40 -22.05
C THR A 89 6.79 -10.16 -22.82
N ASP A 90 7.80 -9.56 -22.19
CA ASP A 90 9.12 -9.36 -22.80
C ASP A 90 9.86 -10.68 -23.06
N ARG A 91 9.83 -11.64 -22.12
CA ARG A 91 10.39 -12.99 -22.37
C ARG A 91 9.72 -13.68 -23.56
N ARG A 92 8.41 -13.48 -23.76
CA ARG A 92 7.69 -14.05 -24.91
C ARG A 92 8.05 -13.31 -26.19
N ALA A 93 8.11 -11.99 -26.17
CA ALA A 93 8.52 -11.17 -27.31
C ALA A 93 9.96 -11.46 -27.75
N ALA A 94 10.92 -11.50 -26.81
CA ALA A 94 12.32 -11.84 -27.07
C ALA A 94 12.50 -13.24 -27.67
N ARG A 95 11.65 -14.21 -27.29
CA ARG A 95 11.61 -15.55 -27.90
C ARG A 95 11.00 -15.54 -29.30
N GLY A 96 10.06 -14.63 -29.59
CA GLY A 96 9.43 -14.48 -30.90
C GLY A 96 10.30 -13.76 -31.94
N PHE A 97 11.20 -12.88 -31.53
CA PHE A 97 12.16 -12.19 -32.41
C PHE A 97 13.48 -12.96 -32.62
N GLY A 98 13.64 -14.12 -31.99
CA GLY A 98 14.84 -14.98 -32.08
C GLY A 98 14.78 -16.09 -33.13
N ASN A 99 13.69 -16.18 -33.92
CA ASN A 99 13.54 -17.07 -35.08
C ASN A 99 13.40 -16.27 -36.37
#